data_AF-A0A7C4YM06-F1
#
_entry.id   AF-A0A7C4YM06-F1
#
_cell.length_a   1.000
_cell.length_b   1.000
_cell.length_c   1.000
_cell.angle_alpha   90.00
_cell.angle_beta   90.00
_cell.angle_gamma   90.00
#
_symmetry.space_group_name_H-M   'P 1'
#
loop_
_entity.id
_entity.type
_entity.pdbx_description
1 polymer ?
#
loop_
_entity_poly.entity_id
_entity_poly.type
_entity_poly.pdbx_seq_one_letter_code
_entity_poly.pdbx_strand_id
1 'polypeptide(L)' 'MRPDWDSYFMKIAYAVSERSTCDRALVGCVLVTD' A
#
# COMPACT_ATOMS: atom_id res chain seq x y z
N MET A 1 3.46 -20.18 1.49
CA MET A 1 4.79 -19.56 1.33
C MET A 1 4.66 -18.10 1.75
N ARG A 2 5.55 -17.59 2.62
CA ARG A 2 5.51 -16.20 3.07
C ARG A 2 5.92 -15.29 1.89
N PRO A 3 5.14 -14.23 1.58
CA PRO A 3 5.55 -13.27 0.57
C PRO A 3 6.83 -12.53 0.99
N ASP A 4 7.62 -12.11 0.01
CA ASP A 4 8.71 -11.18 0.20
C ASP A 4 8.20 -9.84 0.79
N TRP A 5 9.10 -9.10 1.41
CA TRP A 5 8.76 -7.85 2.08
C TRP A 5 8.22 -6.79 1.14
N ASP A 6 8.79 -6.64 -0.06
CA ASP A 6 8.35 -5.66 -1.05
C ASP A 6 6.90 -5.90 -1.46
N SER A 7 6.58 -7.14 -1.84
CA SER A 7 5.21 -7.55 -2.19
C SER A 7 4.23 -7.41 -1.02
N TYR A 8 4.71 -7.64 0.20
CA TYR A 8 3.90 -7.46 1.40
C TYR A 8 3.55 -5.98 1.64
N PHE A 9 4.54 -5.09 1.65
CA PHE A 9 4.32 -3.66 1.89
C PHE A 9 3.56 -2.98 0.75
N MET A 10 3.79 -3.39 -0.51
CA MET A 10 3.02 -2.88 -1.64
C MET A 10 1.52 -3.22 -1.52
N LYS A 11 1.16 -4.42 -1.05
CA LYS A 11 -0.25 -4.77 -0.80
C LYS A 11 -0.89 -3.87 0.26
N ILE A 12 -0.14 -3.50 1.29
CA ILE A 12 -0.62 -2.58 2.33
C ILE A 12 -0.80 -1.18 1.73
N ALA A 13 0.15 -0.70 0.92
CA ALA A 13 0.03 0.60 0.24
C ALA A 13 -1.24 0.68 -0.64
N TYR A 14 -1.57 -0.39 -1.37
CA TYR A 14 -2.81 -0.49 -2.13
C TYR A 14 -4.05 -0.52 -1.22
N ALA A 15 -4.05 -1.31 -0.14
CA ALA A 15 -5.18 -1.35 0.78
C ALA A 15 -5.46 0.01 1.45
N VAL A 16 -4.40 0.78 1.76
CA VAL A 16 -4.54 2.14 2.29
C VAL A 16 -5.10 3.09 1.22
N SER A 17 -4.73 2.91 -0.05
CA SER A 17 -5.19 3.77 -1.14
C SER A 17 -6.69 3.66 -1.41
N GLU A 18 -7.33 2.54 -1.07
CA GLU A 18 -8.79 2.32 -1.17
C GLU A 18 -9.61 3.33 -0.36
N ARG A 19 -9.01 3.98 0.65
CA ARG A 19 -9.66 5.01 1.47
C ARG A 19 -9.51 6.43 0.91
N SER A 20 -8.78 6.61 -0.19
CA SER A 20 -8.67 7.92 -0.84
C SER A 20 -10.03 8.36 -1.37
N THR A 21 -10.31 9.66 -1.28
CA THR A 21 -11.57 10.26 -1.77
C THR A 21 -11.41 10.93 -3.14
N CYS A 22 -10.23 10.83 -3.75
CA CYS A 22 -9.96 11.39 -5.07
C CYS A 22 -10.37 10.39 -6.16
N ASP A 23 -11.24 10.82 -7.08
CA ASP A 23 -11.74 10.04 -8.22
C ASP A 23 -10.72 9.89 -9.36
N ARG A 24 -9.75 10.82 -9.43
CA ARG A 24 -8.68 10.79 -10.44
C ARG A 24 -7.58 9.78 -10.14
N ALA A 25 -7.25 9.60 -8.86
CA ALA A 25 -6.23 8.66 -8.42
C ALA A 25 -6.39 8.30 -6.94
N LEU A 26 -6.43 7.00 -6.65
CA LEU A 26 -6.44 6.45 -5.30
C LEU A 26 -5.00 6.18 -4.86
N VAL A 27 -4.44 7.06 -4.03
CA VAL A 27 -3.02 7.01 -3.62
C VAL A 27 -2.92 6.62 -2.14
N GLY A 28 -1.96 5.76 -1.82
CA GLY A 28 -1.62 5.31 -0.46
C GLY A 28 -0.12 5.16 -0.29
N CYS A 29 0.37 5.30 0.94
CA CYS A 29 1.80 5.25 1.28
C CYS A 29 1.97 4.47 2.58
N VAL A 30 3.10 3.78 2.70
CA VAL A 30 3.53 3.06 3.92
C VAL A 30 4.96 3.48 4.22
N LEU A 31 5.21 3.90 5.46
CA LEU A 31 6.56 4.16 5.96
C LEU A 31 7.08 2.89 6.65
N VAL A 32 8.26 2.42 6.25
CA VAL A 32 8.88 1.22 6.80
C VAL A 32 10.22 1.61 7.44
N THR A 33 10.51 1.02 8.59
CA THR A 33 11.83 1.01 9.23
C THR A 33 12.30 -0.44 9.27
N ASP A 34 13.60 -0.63 9.14
CA ASP A 34 14.24 -1.93 9.40
C ASP A 34 14.04 -2.36 10.87
#